data_AF-A0A6N9JTI1-F1
#
_entry.id   AF-A0A6N9JTI1-F1
#
_cell.length_a   1.000
_cell.length_b   1.000
_cell.length_c   1.000
_cell.angle_alpha   90.00
_cell.angle_beta   90.00
_cell.angle_gamma   90.00
#
_symmetry.space_group_name_H-M   'P 1'
#
loop_
_entity.id
_entity.type
_entity.pdbx_description
1 polymer ?
#
loop_
_entity_poly.entity_id
_entity_poly.type
_entity_poly.pdbx_seq_one_letter_code
_entity_poly.pdbx_strand_id
1 'polypeptide(L)'
;MTQGEIEALSREIERNARNLEIDIMLDIVRRIKSNLDIEQSMTSSADYQIQLLRKMGYSDEFLKNEIKSYLKFSDEEIDRIYNQTSENLYKEYEDAFDAIGKKQTPFGKHPEIQPVVKSAIEQSKNTFQNITGSMGFTKNVNGKRQFMDTAKFYQRSLDEAVLGVATGAFSYDTILKRIIKDMTRSGLRTVEYASGRTYRVDSACRTALMTGFRQIVGRMNEQVAAELDTDTYEVTYHIGARPEHQAWQGKVYSYKDLESVCGLGTVTGLCGANCYHWYDVFIQGVSVRNYTDEELQEMIDEENEKTSYDGKEYTTYEALQRQRKLELTMRVYRQDIKLMKEGGVSELEIMGAKARYKKTMDEYVKFSKVMKLPEQRDRIYMDGLGRISTKVGKKILSSMKISIPKEVVEKAGLDKSVEKKINQAIKKLDKEYTIYLDSIEGGKLGRGDLFVSGAYLDKDGMLKHGLVFNYNIDYNKFESRIKMLYSTGYMAGKSYEDYIAHEMAHIIPFQNCVTKKDYDKLTDEIYKSFVKGISKYADKEHDGRESLAEAFVRYRNGEKIPDESRKLIEKYILPWRRK
;
A
#
# COMPACT_ATOMS: atom_id res chain seq x y z
N MET A 1 -29.58 -10.38 -6.49
CA MET A 1 -28.59 -9.81 -5.52
C MET A 1 -27.63 -8.83 -6.19
N THR A 2 -27.34 -7.70 -5.55
CA THR A 2 -26.41 -6.65 -6.03
C THR A 2 -24.94 -6.87 -5.63
N GLN A 3 -24.00 -6.22 -6.33
CA GLN A 3 -22.57 -6.24 -5.98
C GLN A 3 -22.30 -5.82 -4.53
N GLY A 4 -22.99 -4.79 -4.03
CA GLY A 4 -22.79 -4.28 -2.68
C GLY A 4 -23.19 -5.30 -1.60
N GLU A 5 -24.27 -6.04 -1.83
CA GLU A 5 -24.74 -7.11 -0.93
C GLU A 5 -23.75 -8.28 -0.92
N ILE A 6 -23.26 -8.70 -2.08
CA ILE A 6 -22.23 -9.75 -2.21
C ILE A 6 -20.95 -9.39 -1.45
N GLU A 7 -20.55 -8.12 -1.52
CA GLU A 7 -19.41 -7.64 -0.76
C GLU A 7 -19.72 -7.63 0.72
N ALA A 8 -20.93 -7.25 1.13
CA ALA A 8 -21.36 -7.24 2.53
C ALA A 8 -21.32 -8.62 3.18
N LEU A 9 -21.68 -9.69 2.47
CA LEU A 9 -21.70 -11.07 2.98
C LEU A 9 -20.37 -11.50 3.61
N SER A 10 -19.22 -11.16 3.01
CA SER A 10 -17.91 -11.57 3.54
C SER A 10 -17.24 -10.54 4.43
N ARG A 11 -17.84 -9.36 4.65
CA ARG A 11 -17.16 -8.24 5.33
C ARG A 11 -16.68 -8.61 6.72
N GLU A 12 -17.51 -9.32 7.49
CA GLU A 12 -17.20 -9.68 8.87
C GLU A 12 -16.09 -10.72 8.95
N ILE A 13 -16.17 -11.75 8.12
CA ILE A 13 -15.11 -12.77 7.98
C ILE A 13 -13.78 -12.15 7.52
N GLU A 14 -13.79 -11.31 6.50
CA GLU A 14 -12.57 -10.63 6.02
C GLU A 14 -11.96 -9.72 7.09
N ARG A 15 -12.81 -9.00 7.84
CA ARG A 15 -12.37 -8.18 8.97
C ARG A 15 -11.67 -9.04 10.03
N ASN A 16 -12.24 -10.18 10.39
CA ASN A 16 -11.67 -11.05 11.41
C ASN A 16 -10.37 -11.73 10.94
N ALA A 17 -10.29 -12.13 9.68
CA ALA A 17 -9.06 -12.62 9.07
C ALA A 17 -7.95 -11.55 9.10
N ARG A 18 -8.31 -10.29 8.85
CA ARG A 18 -7.36 -9.16 8.95
C ARG A 18 -6.96 -8.86 10.37
N ASN A 19 -7.86 -8.95 11.34
CA ASN A 19 -7.51 -8.79 12.76
C ASN A 19 -6.52 -9.89 13.19
N LEU A 20 -6.79 -11.16 12.86
CA LEU A 20 -5.88 -12.27 13.08
C LEU A 20 -4.50 -12.01 12.45
N GLU A 21 -4.46 -11.50 11.21
CA GLU A 21 -3.21 -11.08 10.55
C GLU A 21 -2.45 -10.04 11.38
N ILE A 22 -3.11 -8.98 11.84
CA ILE A 22 -2.50 -7.93 12.67
C ILE A 22 -1.98 -8.51 13.99
N ASP A 23 -2.76 -9.33 14.68
CA ASP A 23 -2.41 -9.87 15.99
C ASP A 23 -1.20 -10.79 15.92
N ILE A 24 -1.11 -11.63 14.89
CA ILE A 24 0.07 -12.46 14.61
C ILE A 24 1.30 -11.58 14.30
N MET A 25 1.16 -10.56 13.44
CA MET A 25 2.27 -9.66 13.12
C MET A 25 2.75 -8.87 14.35
N LEU A 26 1.83 -8.44 15.22
CA LEU A 26 2.16 -7.73 16.46
C LEU A 26 2.92 -8.63 17.44
N ASP A 27 2.49 -9.88 17.63
CA ASP A 27 3.19 -10.85 18.48
C ASP A 27 4.62 -11.08 17.98
N ILE A 28 4.80 -11.27 16.66
CA ILE A 28 6.13 -11.40 16.04
C ILE A 28 7.00 -10.18 16.35
N VAL A 29 6.47 -8.96 16.16
CA VAL A 29 7.22 -7.71 16.43
C VAL A 29 7.58 -7.59 17.91
N ARG A 30 6.65 -7.85 18.83
CA ARG A 30 6.90 -7.79 20.28
C ARG A 30 8.01 -8.73 20.70
N ARG A 31 8.02 -9.95 20.14
CA ARG A 31 9.04 -10.96 20.44
C ARG A 31 10.40 -10.58 19.88
N ILE A 32 10.47 -10.11 18.64
CA ILE A 32 11.73 -9.63 18.05
C ILE A 32 12.29 -8.49 18.90
N LYS A 33 11.47 -7.48 19.20
CA LYS A 33 11.84 -6.36 20.08
C LYS A 33 12.38 -6.84 21.43
N SER A 34 11.62 -7.71 22.12
CA SER A 34 12.02 -8.22 23.43
C SER A 34 13.32 -9.00 23.43
N ASN A 35 13.74 -9.59 22.30
CA ASN A 35 15.03 -10.28 22.20
C ASN A 35 16.17 -9.31 21.86
N LEU A 36 15.92 -8.34 20.98
CA LEU A 36 16.90 -7.29 20.66
C LEU A 36 17.20 -6.38 21.86
N ASP A 37 16.19 -6.08 22.69
CA ASP A 37 16.37 -5.31 23.92
C ASP A 37 17.23 -6.07 24.95
N ILE A 38 17.13 -7.40 24.98
CA ILE A 38 17.96 -8.26 25.83
C ILE A 38 19.41 -8.28 25.34
N GLU A 39 19.63 -8.41 24.04
CA GLU A 39 20.98 -8.39 23.45
C GLU A 39 21.74 -7.11 23.85
N GLN A 40 21.09 -5.95 23.81
CA GLN A 40 21.68 -4.68 24.26
C GLN A 40 22.05 -4.66 25.76
N SER A 41 21.42 -5.52 26.57
CA SER A 41 21.60 -5.57 28.03
C SER A 41 22.57 -6.66 28.51
N MET A 42 23.00 -7.58 27.64
CA MET A 42 23.79 -8.76 28.03
C MET A 42 25.26 -8.66 27.64
N THR A 43 26.13 -9.12 28.54
CA THR A 43 27.60 -9.11 28.41
C THR A 43 28.21 -10.44 27.93
N SER A 44 27.43 -11.54 27.80
CA SER A 44 27.93 -12.87 27.38
C SER A 44 27.04 -13.51 26.29
N SER A 45 27.66 -14.15 25.29
CA SER A 45 26.95 -14.75 24.14
C SER A 45 26.27 -16.08 24.42
N ALA A 46 26.72 -16.82 25.46
CA ALA A 46 26.22 -18.15 25.80
C ALA A 46 24.90 -18.10 26.60
N ASP A 47 24.79 -17.17 27.56
CA ASP A 47 23.56 -16.97 28.34
C ASP A 47 22.41 -16.48 27.44
N TYR A 48 22.77 -15.70 26.41
CA TYR A 48 21.87 -15.25 25.37
C TYR A 48 21.29 -16.42 24.53
N GLN A 49 22.12 -17.34 24.03
CA GLN A 49 21.65 -18.48 23.23
C GLN A 49 20.71 -19.40 24.00
N ILE A 50 20.92 -19.58 25.31
CA ILE A 50 20.05 -20.38 26.18
C ILE A 50 18.68 -19.71 26.38
N GLN A 51 18.63 -18.38 26.56
CA GLN A 51 17.36 -17.66 26.66
C GLN A 51 16.61 -17.59 25.32
N LEU A 52 17.33 -17.47 24.21
CA LEU A 52 16.77 -17.49 22.86
C LEU A 52 16.04 -18.81 22.57
N LEU A 53 16.70 -19.95 22.86
CA LEU A 53 16.12 -21.29 22.71
C LEU A 53 14.85 -21.49 23.56
N ARG A 54 14.82 -20.97 24.79
CA ARG A 54 13.64 -21.04 25.66
C ARG A 54 12.45 -20.21 25.13
N LYS A 55 12.70 -19.08 24.48
CA LYS A 55 11.65 -18.21 23.91
C LYS A 55 11.12 -18.69 22.56
N MET A 56 11.89 -19.47 21.81
CA MET A 56 11.46 -20.07 20.55
C MET A 56 10.37 -21.13 20.71
N GLY A 57 10.28 -21.82 21.87
CA GLY A 57 9.23 -22.81 22.16
C GLY A 57 7.88 -22.22 22.63
N TYR A 58 7.83 -20.94 23.01
CA TYR A 58 6.65 -20.26 23.57
C TYR A 58 5.73 -19.63 22.51
N SER A 59 6.02 -19.75 21.21
CA SER A 59 5.20 -19.12 20.13
C SER A 59 3.90 -19.86 19.83
N ASP A 60 3.78 -21.10 20.27
CA ASP A 60 2.71 -22.00 19.84
C ASP A 60 1.37 -21.73 20.54
N GLU A 61 1.37 -21.33 21.82
CA GLU A 61 0.13 -21.19 22.59
C GLU A 61 -0.70 -19.96 22.19
N PHE A 62 -0.06 -18.79 22.04
CA PHE A 62 -0.73 -17.59 21.56
C PHE A 62 -1.36 -17.81 20.19
N LEU A 63 -0.58 -18.33 19.24
CA LEU A 63 -1.06 -18.60 17.88
C LEU A 63 -2.23 -19.60 17.89
N LYS A 64 -2.15 -20.68 18.69
CA LYS A 64 -3.24 -21.64 18.84
C LYS A 64 -4.52 -20.98 19.39
N ASN A 65 -4.39 -20.10 20.38
CA ASN A 65 -5.53 -19.41 20.99
C ASN A 65 -6.19 -18.42 20.01
N GLU A 66 -5.40 -17.63 19.28
CA GLU A 66 -5.92 -16.72 18.25
C GLU A 66 -6.60 -17.47 17.11
N ILE A 67 -6.00 -18.55 16.61
CA ILE A 67 -6.60 -19.41 15.59
C ILE A 67 -7.92 -20.02 16.09
N LYS A 68 -7.93 -20.54 17.32
CA LYS A 68 -9.14 -21.16 17.91
C LYS A 68 -10.27 -20.15 18.05
N SER A 69 -9.95 -18.93 18.51
CA SER A 69 -10.90 -17.83 18.62
C SER A 69 -11.48 -17.46 17.25
N TYR A 70 -10.62 -17.32 16.24
CA TYR A 70 -11.01 -17.03 14.87
C TYR A 70 -11.91 -18.11 14.26
N LEU A 71 -11.56 -19.40 14.44
CA LEU A 71 -12.36 -20.51 13.91
C LEU A 71 -13.74 -20.57 14.54
N LYS A 72 -13.83 -20.44 15.88
CA LYS A 72 -15.13 -20.43 16.57
C LYS A 72 -16.04 -19.33 16.04
N PHE A 73 -15.51 -18.10 15.93
CA PHE A 73 -16.27 -16.99 15.39
C PHE A 73 -16.69 -17.24 13.94
N SER A 74 -15.77 -17.75 13.12
CA SER A 74 -16.02 -18.02 11.71
C SER A 74 -17.10 -19.08 11.51
N ASP A 75 -17.15 -20.11 12.35
CA ASP A 75 -18.17 -21.15 12.26
C ASP A 75 -19.58 -20.59 12.51
N GLU A 76 -19.74 -19.78 13.56
CA GLU A 76 -21.00 -19.10 13.89
C GLU A 76 -21.44 -18.15 12.77
N GLU A 77 -20.48 -17.44 12.18
CA GLU A 77 -20.71 -16.47 11.10
C GLU A 77 -21.07 -17.15 9.77
N ILE A 78 -20.40 -18.26 9.42
CA ILE A 78 -20.73 -19.08 8.24
C ILE A 78 -22.16 -19.62 8.35
N ASP A 79 -22.53 -20.16 9.52
CA ASP A 79 -23.87 -20.68 9.77
C ASP A 79 -24.93 -19.58 9.58
N ARG A 80 -24.67 -18.39 10.14
CA ARG A 80 -25.57 -17.23 10.01
C ARG A 80 -25.71 -16.79 8.56
N ILE A 81 -24.59 -16.53 7.88
CA ILE A 81 -24.58 -16.01 6.51
C ILE A 81 -25.30 -16.97 5.58
N TYR A 82 -24.97 -18.26 5.60
CA TYR A 82 -25.55 -19.21 4.67
C TYR A 82 -27.03 -19.42 4.95
N ASN A 83 -27.46 -19.60 6.20
CA ASN A 83 -28.88 -19.83 6.47
C ASN A 83 -29.72 -18.58 6.18
N GLN A 84 -29.33 -17.42 6.73
CA GLN A 84 -30.12 -16.20 6.61
C GLN A 84 -30.19 -15.69 5.17
N THR A 85 -29.05 -15.64 4.48
CA THR A 85 -29.02 -15.09 3.11
C THR A 85 -29.74 -16.01 2.13
N SER A 86 -29.56 -17.32 2.26
CA SER A 86 -30.25 -18.29 1.40
C SER A 86 -31.75 -18.28 1.64
N GLU A 87 -32.20 -18.17 2.90
CA GLU A 87 -33.63 -18.03 3.19
C GLU A 87 -34.22 -16.76 2.59
N ASN A 88 -33.51 -15.63 2.70
CA ASN A 88 -33.97 -14.36 2.15
C ASN A 88 -34.07 -14.41 0.63
N LEU A 89 -33.04 -14.91 -0.06
CA LEU A 89 -33.08 -15.06 -1.52
C LEU A 89 -34.21 -15.97 -1.97
N TYR A 90 -34.42 -17.08 -1.26
CA TYR A 90 -35.48 -18.01 -1.62
C TYR A 90 -36.87 -17.38 -1.47
N LYS A 91 -37.07 -16.50 -0.48
CA LYS A 91 -38.33 -15.75 -0.29
C LYS A 91 -38.60 -14.74 -1.42
N GLU A 92 -37.58 -14.25 -2.12
CA GLU A 92 -37.79 -13.33 -3.25
C GLU A 92 -38.63 -13.95 -4.38
N TYR A 93 -38.72 -15.28 -4.43
CA TYR A 93 -39.54 -15.99 -5.41
C TYR A 93 -41.00 -16.20 -4.98
N GLU A 94 -41.42 -15.83 -3.77
CA GLU A 94 -42.78 -16.07 -3.25
C GLU A 94 -43.86 -15.50 -4.19
N ASP A 95 -43.70 -14.26 -4.65
CA ASP A 95 -44.61 -13.60 -5.60
C ASP A 95 -44.69 -14.35 -6.95
N ALA A 96 -43.58 -14.94 -7.39
CA ALA A 96 -43.52 -15.69 -8.63
C ALA A 96 -44.28 -17.02 -8.53
N PHE A 97 -44.19 -17.71 -7.38
CA PHE A 97 -44.99 -18.89 -7.07
C PHE A 97 -46.49 -18.57 -7.05
N ASP A 98 -46.87 -17.48 -6.37
CA ASP A 98 -48.25 -17.02 -6.26
C ASP A 98 -48.84 -16.64 -7.63
N ALA A 99 -48.07 -15.94 -8.47
CA ALA A 99 -48.49 -15.51 -9.81
C ALA A 99 -48.85 -16.69 -10.73
N ILE A 100 -48.20 -17.84 -10.56
CA ILE A 100 -48.49 -19.05 -11.32
C ILE A 100 -49.40 -20.04 -10.58
N GLY A 101 -49.90 -19.66 -9.40
CA GLY A 101 -50.82 -20.47 -8.60
C GLY A 101 -50.18 -21.72 -7.96
N LYS A 102 -48.85 -21.75 -7.78
CA LYS A 102 -48.14 -22.82 -7.09
C LYS A 102 -47.79 -22.39 -5.67
N LYS A 103 -47.84 -23.33 -4.72
CA LYS A 103 -47.43 -23.05 -3.34
C LYS A 103 -45.94 -23.32 -3.17
N GLN A 104 -45.18 -22.30 -2.77
CA GLN A 104 -43.77 -22.43 -2.49
C GLN A 104 -43.52 -23.37 -1.29
N THR A 105 -42.57 -24.29 -1.42
CA THR A 105 -42.12 -25.14 -0.31
C THR A 105 -41.35 -24.28 0.70
N PRO A 106 -41.63 -24.31 2.02
CA PRO A 106 -40.89 -23.51 2.99
C PRO A 106 -39.38 -23.82 2.99
N PHE A 107 -38.52 -22.80 2.96
CA PHE A 107 -37.06 -22.92 2.83
C PHE A 107 -36.45 -24.01 3.73
N GLY A 108 -36.73 -23.98 5.03
CA GLY A 108 -36.19 -24.92 6.02
C GLY A 108 -36.66 -26.38 5.87
N LYS A 109 -37.63 -26.64 4.99
CA LYS A 109 -38.17 -27.98 4.68
C LYS A 109 -37.88 -28.43 3.25
N HIS A 110 -37.18 -27.61 2.46
CA HIS A 110 -36.95 -27.92 1.05
C HIS A 110 -35.98 -29.10 0.90
N PRO A 111 -36.39 -30.23 0.29
CA PRO A 111 -35.61 -31.47 0.26
C PRO A 111 -34.32 -31.34 -0.55
N GLU A 112 -34.32 -30.54 -1.62
CA GLU A 112 -33.15 -30.37 -2.50
C GLU A 112 -32.20 -29.23 -2.10
N ILE A 113 -32.71 -28.13 -1.51
CA ILE A 113 -31.88 -26.95 -1.15
C ILE A 113 -31.19 -27.16 0.20
N GLN A 114 -31.88 -27.69 1.21
CA GLN A 114 -31.32 -27.83 2.56
C GLN A 114 -30.07 -28.72 2.64
N PRO A 115 -29.96 -29.85 1.92
CA PRO A 115 -28.73 -30.63 1.88
C PRO A 115 -27.54 -29.86 1.30
N VAL A 116 -27.76 -29.02 0.27
CA VAL A 116 -26.71 -28.20 -0.33
C VAL A 116 -26.23 -27.12 0.63
N VAL A 117 -27.15 -26.46 1.35
CA VAL A 117 -26.80 -25.51 2.41
C VAL A 117 -25.91 -26.18 3.46
N LYS A 118 -26.33 -27.33 4.00
CA LYS A 118 -25.55 -28.08 5.00
C LYS A 118 -24.16 -28.48 4.47
N SER A 119 -24.10 -29.00 3.24
CA SER A 119 -22.83 -29.39 2.61
C SER A 119 -21.90 -28.20 2.43
N ALA A 120 -22.42 -27.06 1.97
CA ALA A 120 -21.65 -25.84 1.79
C ALA A 120 -21.11 -25.31 3.12
N ILE A 121 -21.92 -25.32 4.20
CA ILE A 121 -21.48 -24.97 5.56
C ILE A 121 -20.28 -25.83 5.95
N GLU A 122 -20.42 -27.15 5.91
CA GLU A 122 -19.35 -28.07 6.34
C GLU A 122 -18.10 -27.94 5.47
N GLN A 123 -18.26 -27.80 4.15
CA GLN A 123 -17.13 -27.56 3.25
C GLN A 123 -16.38 -26.27 3.62
N SER A 124 -17.12 -25.21 3.93
CA SER A 124 -16.55 -23.90 4.26
C SER A 124 -15.79 -23.94 5.59
N LYS A 125 -16.38 -24.55 6.62
CA LYS A 125 -15.73 -24.75 7.93
C LYS A 125 -14.44 -25.55 7.81
N ASN A 126 -14.48 -26.68 7.08
CA ASN A 126 -13.29 -27.49 6.80
C ASN A 126 -12.21 -26.70 6.04
N THR A 127 -12.63 -25.88 5.06
CA THR A 127 -11.70 -25.03 4.31
C THR A 127 -11.04 -23.98 5.22
N PHE A 128 -11.77 -23.39 6.15
CA PHE A 128 -11.21 -22.43 7.11
C PHE A 128 -10.21 -23.08 8.04
N GLN A 129 -10.51 -24.29 8.55
CA GLN A 129 -9.55 -25.07 9.33
C GLN A 129 -8.26 -25.31 8.54
N ASN A 130 -8.37 -25.74 7.27
CA ASN A 130 -7.21 -25.93 6.40
C ASN A 130 -6.40 -24.64 6.14
N ILE A 131 -7.09 -23.52 5.93
CA ILE A 131 -6.45 -22.19 5.77
C ILE A 131 -5.63 -21.86 7.02
N THR A 132 -6.21 -22.03 8.21
CA THR A 132 -5.52 -21.73 9.47
C THR A 132 -4.35 -22.68 9.76
N GLY A 133 -4.43 -23.94 9.33
CA GLY A 133 -3.34 -24.93 9.45
C GLY A 133 -2.18 -24.73 8.47
N SER A 134 -2.29 -23.79 7.52
CA SER A 134 -1.31 -23.57 6.45
C SER A 134 -0.85 -22.11 6.35
N MET A 135 -0.92 -21.38 7.47
CA MET A 135 -0.60 -19.95 7.49
C MET A 135 0.91 -19.67 7.53
N GLY A 136 1.30 -18.55 6.94
CA GLY A 136 2.67 -18.11 6.89
C GLY A 136 2.87 -16.80 6.12
N PHE A 137 4.12 -16.52 5.78
CA PHE A 137 4.51 -15.30 5.06
C PHE A 137 5.38 -15.65 3.86
N THR A 138 5.36 -14.76 2.87
CA THR A 138 6.24 -14.82 1.70
C THR A 138 7.37 -13.82 1.86
N LYS A 139 8.61 -14.30 1.77
CA LYS A 139 9.81 -13.48 1.87
C LYS A 139 10.64 -13.62 0.60
N ASN A 140 11.28 -12.54 0.16
CA ASN A 140 12.27 -12.61 -0.92
C ASN A 140 13.60 -13.12 -0.38
N VAL A 141 14.01 -14.30 -0.82
CA VAL A 141 15.29 -14.93 -0.48
C VAL A 141 16.06 -15.16 -1.79
N ASN A 142 17.24 -14.55 -1.92
CA ASN A 142 18.08 -14.66 -3.13
C ASN A 142 17.33 -14.33 -4.43
N GLY A 143 16.52 -13.28 -4.41
CA GLY A 143 15.72 -12.84 -5.56
C GLY A 143 14.47 -13.68 -5.86
N LYS A 144 14.21 -14.75 -5.10
CA LYS A 144 13.01 -15.60 -5.26
C LYS A 144 12.04 -15.41 -4.08
N ARG A 145 10.73 -15.37 -4.39
CA ARG A 145 9.69 -15.41 -3.36
C ARG A 145 9.60 -16.81 -2.80
N GLN A 146 9.76 -16.94 -1.48
CA GLN A 146 9.64 -18.20 -0.76
C GLN A 146 8.56 -18.07 0.32
N PHE A 147 7.63 -19.03 0.35
CA PHE A 147 6.68 -19.19 1.44
C PHE A 147 7.36 -19.86 2.64
N MET A 148 7.07 -19.37 3.84
CA MET A 148 7.49 -19.94 5.10
C MET A 148 6.28 -19.94 6.03
N ASP A 149 6.03 -21.05 6.72
CA ASP A 149 5.07 -21.08 7.80
C ASP A 149 5.41 -20.01 8.87
N THR A 150 4.41 -19.62 9.66
CA THR A 150 4.53 -18.54 10.64
C THR A 150 5.70 -18.75 11.62
N ALA A 151 5.89 -19.97 12.11
CA ALA A 151 6.96 -20.28 13.07
C ALA A 151 8.35 -20.13 12.43
N LYS A 152 8.54 -20.67 11.23
CA LYS A 152 9.79 -20.59 10.48
C LYS A 152 10.10 -19.16 10.04
N PHE A 153 9.09 -18.39 9.65
CA PHE A 153 9.25 -16.97 9.34
C PHE A 153 9.74 -16.19 10.56
N TYR A 154 9.13 -16.43 11.74
CA TYR A 154 9.55 -15.81 12.99
C TYR A 154 11.00 -16.17 13.34
N GLN A 155 11.33 -17.47 13.38
CA GLN A 155 12.68 -17.95 13.72
C GLN A 155 13.73 -17.29 12.84
N ARG A 156 13.53 -17.34 11.52
CA ARG A 156 14.47 -16.74 10.56
C ARG A 156 14.58 -15.22 10.70
N SER A 157 13.46 -14.54 10.92
CA SER A 157 13.47 -13.08 11.10
C SER A 157 14.18 -12.67 12.38
N LEU A 158 14.04 -13.47 13.44
CA LEU A 158 14.76 -13.27 14.70
C LEU A 158 16.25 -13.50 14.53
N ASP A 159 16.66 -14.61 13.90
CA ASP A 159 18.08 -14.90 13.64
C ASP A 159 18.74 -13.78 12.82
N GLU A 160 18.07 -13.31 11.76
CA GLU A 160 18.54 -12.18 10.95
C GLU A 160 18.60 -10.87 11.74
N ALA A 161 17.63 -10.61 12.61
CA ALA A 161 17.59 -9.43 13.47
C ALA A 161 18.79 -9.40 14.42
N VAL A 162 18.97 -10.48 15.16
CA VAL A 162 19.99 -10.64 16.19
C VAL A 162 21.37 -10.60 15.58
N LEU A 163 21.64 -11.42 14.56
CA LEU A 163 22.95 -11.44 13.90
C LEU A 163 23.25 -10.07 13.28
N GLY A 164 22.25 -9.44 12.66
CA GLY A 164 22.38 -8.13 12.03
C GLY A 164 22.76 -7.02 13.01
N VAL A 165 22.15 -7.01 14.19
CA VAL A 165 22.44 -6.03 15.25
C VAL A 165 23.76 -6.35 15.95
N ALA A 166 24.00 -7.61 16.34
CA ALA A 166 25.21 -8.04 17.05
C ALA A 166 26.49 -7.76 16.27
N THR A 167 26.45 -7.92 14.94
CA THR A 167 27.60 -7.67 14.06
C THR A 167 27.74 -6.20 13.67
N GLY A 168 26.79 -5.34 14.03
CA GLY A 168 26.71 -3.95 13.59
C GLY A 168 26.39 -3.80 12.09
N ALA A 169 25.98 -4.88 11.41
CA ALA A 169 25.60 -4.84 9.99
C ALA A 169 24.33 -4.00 9.76
N PHE A 170 23.39 -4.03 10.71
CA PHE A 170 22.16 -3.25 10.68
C PHE A 170 21.90 -2.58 12.03
N SER A 171 21.30 -1.38 12.00
CA SER A 171 20.69 -0.81 13.20
C SER A 171 19.37 -1.52 13.53
N TYR A 172 18.95 -1.44 14.79
CA TYR A 172 17.65 -1.92 15.28
C TYR A 172 16.49 -1.48 14.37
N ASP A 173 16.36 -0.17 14.13
CA ASP A 173 15.30 0.39 13.30
C ASP A 173 15.30 -0.18 11.88
N THR A 174 16.49 -0.38 11.30
CA THR A 174 16.66 -0.85 9.93
C THR A 174 16.16 -2.28 9.79
N ILE A 175 16.63 -3.18 10.65
CA ILE A 175 16.29 -4.60 10.54
C ILE A 175 14.82 -4.86 10.90
N LEU A 176 14.31 -4.16 11.91
CA LEU A 176 12.92 -4.28 12.30
C LEU A 176 11.98 -3.73 11.22
N LYS A 177 12.29 -2.57 10.62
CA LYS A 177 11.52 -2.06 9.47
C LYS A 177 11.53 -3.02 8.29
N ARG A 178 12.65 -3.70 8.04
CA ARG A 178 12.75 -4.69 6.97
C ARG A 178 11.82 -5.88 7.23
N ILE A 179 11.84 -6.43 8.43
CA ILE A 179 10.97 -7.55 8.83
C ILE A 179 9.49 -7.13 8.76
N ILE A 180 9.16 -5.93 9.26
CA ILE A 180 7.81 -5.36 9.16
C ILE A 180 7.39 -5.26 7.69
N LYS A 181 8.24 -4.73 6.81
CA LYS A 181 7.95 -4.63 5.37
C LYS A 181 7.76 -5.99 4.71
N ASP A 182 8.52 -7.00 5.10
CA ASP A 182 8.35 -8.36 4.59
C ASP A 182 6.96 -8.89 4.98
N MET A 183 6.56 -8.71 6.24
CA MET A 183 5.22 -9.09 6.71
C MET A 183 4.11 -8.32 6.00
N THR A 184 4.13 -7.00 5.97
CA THR A 184 3.02 -6.19 5.43
C THR A 184 2.87 -6.31 3.90
N ARG A 185 3.99 -6.40 3.17
CA ARG A 185 3.96 -6.66 1.72
C ARG A 185 3.43 -8.05 1.41
N SER A 186 3.90 -9.05 2.15
CA SER A 186 3.36 -10.40 2.03
C SER A 186 1.87 -10.40 2.35
N GLY A 187 1.49 -9.85 3.51
CA GLY A 187 0.30 -10.23 4.24
C GLY A 187 0.44 -11.61 4.87
N LEU A 188 -0.45 -11.94 5.79
CA LEU A 188 -0.62 -13.32 6.21
C LEU A 188 -1.15 -14.12 5.01
N ARG A 189 -0.46 -15.22 4.69
CA ARG A 189 -0.73 -16.07 3.55
C ARG A 189 -1.14 -17.46 4.01
N THR A 190 -1.96 -18.13 3.22
CA THR A 190 -2.14 -19.58 3.25
C THR A 190 -1.53 -20.18 1.98
N VAL A 191 -1.09 -21.44 2.06
CA VAL A 191 -0.55 -22.19 0.92
C VAL A 191 -1.44 -23.39 0.61
N GLU A 192 -1.78 -23.55 -0.66
CA GLU A 192 -2.35 -24.78 -1.19
C GLU A 192 -1.20 -25.72 -1.55
N TYR A 193 -0.94 -26.73 -0.72
CA TYR A 193 0.23 -27.60 -0.89
C TYR A 193 0.26 -28.36 -2.22
N ALA A 194 -0.90 -28.75 -2.76
CA ALA A 194 -0.99 -29.47 -4.03
C ALA A 194 -0.49 -28.63 -5.23
N SER A 195 -0.74 -27.31 -5.22
CA SER A 195 -0.38 -26.41 -6.33
C SER A 195 0.81 -25.50 -6.01
N GLY A 196 1.20 -25.40 -4.73
CA GLY A 196 2.17 -24.43 -4.23
C GLY A 196 1.70 -22.97 -4.30
N ARG A 197 0.45 -22.71 -4.70
CA ARG A 197 -0.10 -21.35 -4.79
C ARG A 197 -0.34 -20.79 -3.40
N THR A 198 -0.12 -19.49 -3.26
CA THR A 198 -0.33 -18.78 -2.00
C THR A 198 -1.35 -17.67 -2.15
N TYR A 199 -2.22 -17.55 -1.15
CA TYR A 199 -3.31 -16.58 -1.11
C TYR A 199 -3.22 -15.78 0.18
N ARG A 200 -3.64 -14.51 0.18
CA ARG A 200 -3.85 -13.82 1.47
C ARG A 200 -5.00 -14.51 2.20
N VAL A 201 -4.89 -14.64 3.52
CA VAL A 201 -5.88 -15.36 4.33
C VAL A 201 -7.27 -14.75 4.17
N ASP A 202 -7.40 -13.41 4.21
CA ASP A 202 -8.68 -12.72 4.00
C ASP A 202 -9.32 -13.06 2.65
N SER A 203 -8.51 -13.08 1.59
CA SER A 203 -8.94 -13.41 0.23
C SER A 203 -9.32 -14.88 0.08
N ALA A 204 -8.59 -15.79 0.73
CA ALA A 204 -8.89 -17.22 0.73
C ALA A 204 -10.20 -17.50 1.48
N CYS A 205 -10.41 -16.89 2.64
CA CYS A 205 -11.64 -17.00 3.42
C CYS A 205 -12.85 -16.44 2.66
N ARG A 206 -12.72 -15.26 2.03
CA ARG A 206 -13.77 -14.74 1.13
C ARG A 206 -14.05 -15.72 -0.01
N THR A 207 -13.03 -16.26 -0.65
CA THR A 207 -13.20 -17.19 -1.77
C THR A 207 -13.93 -18.47 -1.34
N ALA A 208 -13.56 -19.04 -0.20
CA ALA A 208 -14.21 -20.23 0.36
C ALA A 208 -15.70 -19.96 0.65
N LEU A 209 -16.01 -18.84 1.30
CA LEU A 209 -17.39 -18.42 1.59
C LEU A 209 -18.20 -18.21 0.30
N MET A 210 -17.66 -17.45 -0.65
CA MET A 210 -18.37 -17.16 -1.90
C MET A 210 -18.57 -18.41 -2.76
N THR A 211 -17.66 -19.38 -2.69
CA THR A 211 -17.79 -20.64 -3.43
C THR A 211 -18.96 -21.47 -2.90
N GLY A 212 -19.08 -21.64 -1.59
CA GLY A 212 -20.22 -22.34 -0.99
C GLY A 212 -21.53 -21.60 -1.27
N PHE A 213 -21.52 -20.27 -1.14
CA PHE A 213 -22.70 -19.46 -1.43
C PHE A 213 -23.18 -19.59 -2.89
N ARG A 214 -22.26 -19.63 -3.86
CA ARG A 214 -22.56 -19.88 -5.27
C ARG A 214 -23.20 -21.22 -5.55
N GLN A 215 -22.75 -22.27 -4.87
CA GLN A 215 -23.36 -23.59 -4.97
C GLN A 215 -24.81 -23.56 -4.49
N ILE A 216 -25.08 -22.88 -3.37
CA ILE A 216 -26.43 -22.77 -2.82
C ILE A 216 -27.35 -22.00 -3.77
N VAL A 217 -26.96 -20.80 -4.20
CA VAL A 217 -27.81 -19.97 -5.07
C VAL A 217 -28.02 -20.62 -6.43
N GLY A 218 -26.97 -21.21 -7.02
CA GLY A 218 -27.10 -21.93 -8.29
C GLY A 218 -28.10 -23.08 -8.18
N ARG A 219 -27.96 -23.93 -7.16
CA ARG A 219 -28.91 -25.03 -6.93
C ARG A 219 -30.31 -24.52 -6.64
N MET A 220 -30.44 -23.47 -5.84
CA MET A 220 -31.71 -22.85 -5.51
C MET A 220 -32.43 -22.36 -6.77
N ASN A 221 -31.74 -21.63 -7.63
CA ASN A 221 -32.32 -21.09 -8.85
C ASN A 221 -32.69 -22.21 -9.84
N GLU A 222 -31.88 -23.26 -9.95
CA GLU A 222 -32.24 -24.46 -10.73
C GLU A 222 -33.50 -25.15 -10.20
N GLN A 223 -33.64 -25.29 -8.87
CA GLN A 223 -34.83 -25.90 -8.26
C GLN A 223 -36.07 -25.03 -8.45
N VAL A 224 -35.96 -23.72 -8.21
CA VAL A 224 -37.05 -22.78 -8.42
C VAL A 224 -37.46 -22.76 -9.89
N ALA A 225 -36.52 -22.74 -10.83
CA ALA A 225 -36.82 -22.79 -12.26
C ALA A 225 -37.60 -24.07 -12.63
N ALA A 226 -37.18 -25.23 -12.12
CA ALA A 226 -37.90 -26.48 -12.29
C ALA A 226 -39.31 -26.46 -11.67
N GLU A 227 -39.46 -25.94 -10.46
CA GLU A 227 -40.76 -25.82 -9.78
C GLU A 227 -41.71 -24.85 -10.49
N LEU A 228 -41.18 -23.83 -11.17
CA LEU A 228 -41.94 -22.84 -11.93
C LEU A 228 -42.06 -23.16 -13.43
N ASP A 229 -41.63 -24.36 -13.85
CA ASP A 229 -41.64 -24.83 -15.25
C ASP A 229 -40.96 -23.87 -16.25
N THR A 230 -39.81 -23.30 -15.87
CA THR A 230 -38.99 -22.41 -16.72
C THR A 230 -37.54 -22.92 -16.84
N ASP A 231 -36.85 -22.51 -17.90
CA ASP A 231 -35.41 -22.76 -18.12
C ASP A 231 -34.63 -21.47 -18.42
N THR A 232 -35.26 -20.31 -18.21
CA THR A 232 -34.64 -19.01 -18.49
C THR A 232 -34.20 -18.28 -17.23
N TYR A 233 -33.08 -17.57 -17.34
CA TYR A 233 -32.44 -16.87 -16.23
C TYR A 233 -31.91 -15.52 -16.69
N GLU A 234 -32.09 -14.47 -15.90
CA GLU A 234 -31.51 -13.15 -16.15
C GLU A 234 -30.18 -13.02 -15.41
N VAL A 235 -29.12 -12.66 -16.13
CA VAL A 235 -27.82 -12.37 -15.51
C VAL A 235 -27.84 -10.96 -14.93
N THR A 236 -27.49 -10.84 -13.66
CA THR A 236 -27.39 -9.55 -12.95
C THR A 236 -26.46 -8.55 -13.63
N TYR A 237 -26.68 -7.25 -13.40
CA TYR A 237 -25.80 -6.17 -13.85
C TYR A 237 -25.01 -5.58 -12.66
N HIS A 238 -23.73 -5.28 -12.85
CA HIS A 238 -22.98 -4.42 -11.95
C HIS A 238 -21.94 -3.56 -12.69
N ILE A 239 -21.68 -2.37 -12.14
CA ILE A 239 -20.69 -1.45 -12.69
C ILE A 239 -19.27 -2.02 -12.58
N GLY A 240 -18.46 -1.82 -13.64
CA GLY A 240 -17.07 -2.23 -13.66
C GLY A 240 -16.89 -3.74 -13.74
N ALA A 241 -17.80 -4.44 -14.41
CA ALA A 241 -17.59 -5.80 -14.87
C ALA A 241 -16.31 -5.86 -15.73
N ARG A 242 -15.61 -7.00 -15.67
CA ARG A 242 -14.47 -7.22 -16.57
C ARG A 242 -14.96 -7.21 -18.03
N PRO A 243 -14.15 -6.76 -19.00
CA PRO A 243 -14.62 -6.58 -20.38
C PRO A 243 -15.32 -7.81 -20.98
N GLU A 244 -14.78 -9.01 -20.75
CA GLU A 244 -15.39 -10.26 -21.23
C GLU A 244 -16.75 -10.58 -20.60
N HIS A 245 -17.05 -10.05 -19.40
CA HIS A 245 -18.31 -10.29 -18.68
C HIS A 245 -19.38 -9.26 -19.03
N GLN A 246 -19.01 -8.10 -19.59
CA GLN A 246 -19.96 -7.05 -19.96
C GLN A 246 -21.01 -7.56 -20.95
N ALA A 247 -20.61 -8.45 -21.87
CA ALA A 247 -21.50 -9.00 -22.89
C ALA A 247 -22.69 -9.80 -22.36
N TRP A 248 -22.63 -10.27 -21.10
CA TRP A 248 -23.64 -11.11 -20.48
C TRP A 248 -24.64 -10.33 -19.63
N GLN A 249 -24.28 -9.13 -19.17
CA GLN A 249 -25.02 -8.42 -18.13
C GLN A 249 -26.44 -8.06 -18.58
N GLY A 250 -27.41 -8.26 -17.69
CA GLY A 250 -28.81 -7.88 -17.87
C GLY A 250 -29.57 -8.67 -18.94
N LYS A 251 -28.96 -9.71 -19.52
CA LYS A 251 -29.56 -10.53 -20.58
C LYS A 251 -30.15 -11.82 -20.00
N VAL A 252 -31.17 -12.32 -20.70
CA VAL A 252 -31.84 -13.57 -20.37
C VAL A 252 -31.26 -14.71 -21.20
N TYR A 253 -30.95 -15.83 -20.56
CA TYR A 253 -30.33 -17.01 -21.16
C TYR A 253 -31.06 -18.27 -20.75
N SER A 254 -31.06 -19.28 -21.61
CA SER A 254 -31.37 -20.66 -21.17
C SER A 254 -30.25 -21.18 -20.28
N TYR A 255 -30.48 -22.23 -19.46
CA TYR A 255 -29.39 -22.83 -18.66
C TYR A 255 -28.22 -23.28 -19.56
N LYS A 256 -28.54 -23.88 -20.71
CA LYS A 256 -27.55 -24.30 -21.71
C LYS A 256 -26.72 -23.12 -22.24
N ASP A 257 -27.32 -21.95 -22.41
CA ASP A 257 -26.60 -20.75 -22.85
C ASP A 257 -25.77 -20.15 -21.71
N LEU A 258 -26.21 -20.25 -20.45
CA LEU A 258 -25.36 -19.88 -19.31
C LEU A 258 -24.06 -20.70 -19.32
N GLU A 259 -24.11 -22.00 -19.62
CA GLU A 259 -22.93 -22.84 -19.75
C GLU A 259 -22.10 -22.51 -21.00
N SER A 260 -22.74 -22.50 -22.16
CA SER A 260 -22.03 -22.43 -23.45
C SER A 260 -21.60 -21.02 -23.87
N VAL A 261 -22.38 -19.98 -23.52
CA VAL A 261 -22.12 -18.57 -23.86
C VAL A 261 -21.46 -17.83 -22.69
N CYS A 262 -22.00 -18.00 -21.48
CA CYS A 262 -21.50 -17.30 -20.29
C CYS A 262 -20.42 -18.09 -19.55
N GLY A 263 -20.13 -19.33 -19.97
CA GLY A 263 -19.07 -20.16 -19.39
C GLY A 263 -19.35 -20.64 -17.97
N LEU A 264 -20.61 -20.72 -17.54
CA LEU A 264 -20.99 -21.23 -16.23
C LEU A 264 -20.30 -22.58 -15.96
N GLY A 265 -19.77 -22.76 -14.74
CA GLY A 265 -19.00 -23.94 -14.35
C GLY A 265 -17.49 -23.87 -14.66
N THR A 266 -17.04 -22.86 -15.42
CA THR A 266 -15.61 -22.63 -15.63
C THR A 266 -15.02 -21.63 -14.62
N VAL A 267 -13.71 -21.70 -14.37
CA VAL A 267 -13.02 -20.80 -13.42
C VAL A 267 -13.16 -19.32 -13.84
N THR A 268 -13.25 -19.04 -15.13
CA THR A 268 -13.33 -17.66 -15.65
C THR A 268 -14.75 -17.26 -16.07
N GLY A 269 -15.70 -18.18 -16.15
CA GLY A 269 -17.06 -17.87 -16.60
C GLY A 269 -17.95 -17.17 -15.55
N LEU A 270 -19.24 -17.15 -15.83
CA LEU A 270 -20.30 -16.71 -14.94
C LEU A 270 -20.21 -17.44 -13.59
N CYS A 271 -20.38 -16.70 -12.49
CA CYS A 271 -20.16 -17.20 -11.13
C CYS A 271 -18.74 -17.75 -10.86
N GLY A 272 -17.77 -17.49 -11.75
CA GLY A 272 -16.37 -17.92 -11.65
C GLY A 272 -15.53 -17.07 -10.69
N ALA A 273 -14.22 -17.30 -10.66
CA ALA A 273 -13.29 -16.65 -9.74
C ALA A 273 -13.36 -15.10 -9.85
N ASN A 274 -13.58 -14.42 -8.72
CA ASN A 274 -13.74 -12.96 -8.61
C ASN A 274 -14.87 -12.33 -9.45
N CYS A 275 -15.79 -13.13 -9.99
CA CYS A 275 -17.00 -12.66 -10.64
C CYS A 275 -18.03 -12.19 -9.60
N TYR A 276 -18.72 -11.09 -9.86
CA TYR A 276 -19.80 -10.59 -9.01
C TYR A 276 -21.18 -10.82 -9.63
N HIS A 277 -21.23 -11.41 -10.81
CA HIS A 277 -22.47 -11.81 -11.46
C HIS A 277 -23.05 -13.06 -10.83
N TRP A 278 -24.38 -13.04 -10.82
CA TRP A 278 -25.29 -14.14 -10.55
C TRP A 278 -26.33 -14.16 -11.66
N TYR A 279 -27.12 -15.22 -11.69
CA TYR A 279 -28.25 -15.36 -12.57
C TYR A 279 -29.47 -15.65 -11.71
N ASP A 280 -30.58 -14.98 -11.94
CA ASP A 280 -31.83 -15.14 -11.21
C ASP A 280 -32.88 -15.77 -12.13
N VAL A 281 -33.83 -16.53 -11.58
CA VAL A 281 -34.85 -17.22 -12.40
C VAL A 281 -35.71 -16.18 -13.11
N PHE A 282 -35.88 -16.35 -14.43
CA PHE A 282 -36.69 -15.48 -15.26
C PHE A 282 -37.86 -16.27 -15.84
N ILE A 283 -39.08 -15.82 -15.57
CA ILE A 283 -40.33 -16.49 -15.98
C ILE A 283 -40.97 -15.66 -17.07
N GLN A 284 -41.06 -16.23 -18.27
CA GLN A 284 -41.65 -15.53 -19.41
C GLN A 284 -43.09 -15.11 -19.12
N GLY A 285 -43.37 -13.81 -19.24
CA GLY A 285 -44.71 -13.25 -19.02
C GLY A 285 -45.06 -12.93 -17.56
N VAL A 286 -44.19 -13.28 -16.60
CA VAL A 286 -44.33 -12.91 -15.18
C VAL A 286 -43.18 -11.99 -14.76
N SER A 287 -41.94 -12.38 -15.07
CA SER A 287 -40.76 -11.57 -14.79
C SER A 287 -40.66 -10.37 -15.74
N VAL A 288 -40.25 -9.23 -15.19
CA VAL A 288 -39.93 -8.01 -15.93
C VAL A 288 -38.41 -7.86 -15.94
N ARG A 289 -37.81 -7.68 -17.13
CA ARG A 289 -36.36 -7.44 -17.23
C ARG A 289 -35.99 -6.17 -16.49
N ASN A 290 -34.82 -6.19 -15.85
CA ASN A 290 -34.31 -5.03 -15.12
C ASN A 290 -33.87 -3.90 -16.04
N TYR A 291 -33.45 -4.23 -17.27
CA TYR A 291 -32.96 -3.30 -18.27
C TYR A 291 -33.40 -3.72 -19.67
N THR A 292 -33.69 -2.74 -20.52
CA THR A 292 -33.83 -2.92 -21.98
C THR A 292 -32.46 -3.13 -22.64
N ASP A 293 -32.45 -3.65 -23.87
CA ASP A 293 -31.18 -3.86 -24.59
C ASP A 293 -30.52 -2.53 -24.95
N GLU A 294 -31.32 -1.49 -25.23
CA GLU A 294 -30.84 -0.13 -25.48
C GLU A 294 -30.18 0.48 -24.23
N GLU A 295 -30.81 0.37 -23.05
CA GLU A 295 -30.23 0.85 -21.79
C GLU A 295 -28.92 0.11 -21.46
N LEU A 296 -28.86 -1.21 -21.66
CA LEU A 296 -27.65 -1.99 -21.43
C LEU A 296 -26.50 -1.55 -22.34
N GLN A 297 -26.79 -1.27 -23.62
CA GLN A 297 -25.79 -0.81 -24.56
C GLN A 297 -25.27 0.59 -24.17
N GLU A 298 -26.17 1.52 -23.82
CA GLU A 298 -25.79 2.85 -23.34
C GLU A 298 -24.90 2.78 -22.09
N MET A 299 -25.28 1.97 -21.10
CA MET A 299 -24.50 1.80 -19.87
C MET A 299 -23.12 1.16 -20.13
N ILE A 300 -23.01 0.19 -21.04
CA ILE A 300 -21.73 -0.41 -21.43
C ILE A 300 -20.84 0.59 -22.17
N ASP A 301 -21.41 1.41 -23.04
CA ASP A 301 -20.68 2.45 -23.78
C ASP A 301 -20.16 3.53 -22.84
N GLU A 302 -20.99 3.97 -21.87
CA GLU A 302 -20.56 4.89 -20.80
C GLU A 302 -19.43 4.30 -19.95
N GLU A 303 -19.51 3.03 -19.56
CA GLU A 303 -18.46 2.39 -18.76
C GLU A 303 -17.11 2.27 -19.48
N ASN A 304 -17.16 2.14 -20.81
CA ASN A 304 -16.00 2.02 -21.69
C ASN A 304 -15.47 3.37 -22.17
N GLU A 305 -16.17 4.48 -21.90
CA GLU A 305 -15.64 5.82 -22.12
C GLU A 305 -14.37 6.02 -21.28
N LYS A 306 -13.33 6.54 -21.94
CA LYS A 306 -12.02 6.69 -21.32
C LYS A 306 -11.89 8.04 -20.62
N THR A 307 -11.50 8.00 -19.35
CA THR A 307 -11.14 9.20 -18.59
C THR A 307 -9.64 9.28 -18.35
N SER A 308 -9.04 10.45 -18.62
CA SER A 308 -7.60 10.69 -18.45
C SER A 308 -7.25 11.15 -17.04
N TYR A 309 -6.21 10.56 -16.46
CA TYR A 309 -5.62 10.97 -15.19
C TYR A 309 -4.10 10.81 -15.21
N ASP A 310 -3.38 11.89 -14.93
CA ASP A 310 -1.90 11.95 -14.91
C ASP A 310 -1.24 11.31 -16.16
N GLY A 311 -1.82 11.56 -17.34
CA GLY A 311 -1.28 11.10 -18.63
C GLY A 311 -1.57 9.63 -18.95
N LYS A 312 -2.51 8.99 -18.24
CA LYS A 312 -3.02 7.64 -18.55
C LYS A 312 -4.54 7.67 -18.70
N GLU A 313 -5.05 6.87 -19.61
CA GLU A 313 -6.47 6.66 -19.81
C GLU A 313 -6.96 5.46 -19.02
N TYR A 314 -8.20 5.51 -18.56
CA TYR A 314 -8.85 4.45 -17.81
C TYR A 314 -10.30 4.31 -18.26
N THR A 315 -10.74 3.08 -18.51
CA THR A 315 -12.17 2.73 -18.46
C THR A 315 -12.64 2.61 -17.00
N THR A 316 -13.94 2.47 -16.76
CA THR A 316 -14.50 2.26 -15.41
C THR A 316 -13.91 1.03 -14.71
N TYR A 317 -13.76 -0.08 -15.44
CA TYR A 317 -13.12 -1.29 -14.93
C TYR A 317 -11.67 -1.03 -14.48
N GLU A 318 -10.86 -0.42 -15.34
CA GLU A 318 -9.45 -0.13 -15.07
C GLU A 318 -9.28 0.87 -13.91
N ALA A 319 -10.17 1.86 -13.84
CA ALA A 319 -10.20 2.82 -12.76
C ALA A 319 -10.50 2.14 -11.41
N LEU A 320 -11.47 1.23 -11.34
CA LEU A 320 -11.74 0.45 -10.14
C LEU A 320 -10.56 -0.45 -9.74
N GLN A 321 -9.83 -1.04 -10.70
CA GLN A 321 -8.59 -1.77 -10.40
C GLN A 321 -7.51 -0.86 -9.79
N ARG A 322 -7.34 0.35 -10.33
CA ARG A 322 -6.41 1.35 -9.80
C ARG A 322 -6.82 1.80 -8.40
N GLN A 323 -8.11 2.06 -8.17
CA GLN A 323 -8.67 2.43 -6.89
C GLN A 323 -8.38 1.35 -5.83
N ARG A 324 -8.66 0.07 -6.11
CA ARG A 324 -8.35 -1.07 -5.22
C ARG A 324 -6.85 -1.18 -4.89
N LYS A 325 -5.97 -0.85 -5.83
CA LYS A 325 -4.50 -0.84 -5.60
C LYS A 325 -4.08 0.26 -4.63
N LEU A 326 -4.70 1.44 -4.70
CA LEU A 326 -4.47 2.53 -3.74
C LEU A 326 -4.97 2.14 -2.35
N GLU A 327 -6.15 1.53 -2.25
CA GLU A 327 -6.71 0.99 -1.00
C GLU A 327 -5.77 -0.03 -0.34
N LEU A 328 -5.26 -1.00 -1.12
CA LEU A 328 -4.29 -1.97 -0.63
C LEU A 328 -3.02 -1.31 -0.12
N THR A 329 -2.51 -0.31 -0.85
CA THR A 329 -1.30 0.43 -0.47
C THR A 329 -1.51 1.18 0.85
N MET A 330 -2.68 1.80 1.04
CA MET A 330 -3.04 2.44 2.30
C MET A 330 -3.12 1.45 3.46
N ARG A 331 -3.70 0.26 3.26
CA ARG A 331 -3.72 -0.81 4.27
C ARG A 331 -2.30 -1.21 4.69
N VAL A 332 -1.40 -1.44 3.72
CA VAL A 332 0.01 -1.76 4.00
C VAL A 332 0.67 -0.67 4.85
N TYR A 333 0.48 0.62 4.52
CA TYR A 333 1.05 1.69 5.33
C TYR A 333 0.46 1.79 6.73
N ARG A 334 -0.83 1.46 6.91
CA ARG A 334 -1.45 1.42 8.24
C ARG A 334 -0.85 0.31 9.10
N GLN A 335 -0.68 -0.88 8.53
CA GLN A 335 0.02 -2.01 9.15
C GLN A 335 1.46 -1.61 9.53
N ASP A 336 2.21 -1.07 8.59
CA ASP A 336 3.59 -0.57 8.79
C ASP A 336 3.65 0.38 9.99
N ILE A 337 2.77 1.39 10.04
CA ILE A 337 2.75 2.39 11.13
C ILE A 337 2.43 1.74 12.48
N LYS A 338 1.47 0.82 12.53
CA LYS A 338 1.08 0.13 13.78
C LYS A 338 2.23 -0.75 14.28
N LEU A 339 2.81 -1.55 13.41
CA LEU A 339 3.91 -2.46 13.74
C LEU A 339 5.19 -1.69 14.13
N MET A 340 5.52 -0.61 13.44
CA MET A 340 6.68 0.23 13.79
C MET A 340 6.52 0.85 15.18
N LYS A 341 5.32 1.32 15.54
CA LYS A 341 5.04 1.83 16.89
C LYS A 341 5.20 0.76 17.96
N GLU A 342 4.63 -0.43 17.73
CA GLU A 342 4.75 -1.56 18.66
C GLU A 342 6.22 -1.93 18.88
N GLY A 343 6.95 -2.00 17.77
CA GLY A 343 8.36 -2.31 17.72
C GLY A 343 9.28 -1.20 18.19
N GLY A 344 8.78 -0.02 18.59
CA GLY A 344 9.63 1.06 19.09
C GLY A 344 10.58 1.68 18.06
N VAL A 345 10.27 1.56 16.77
CA VAL A 345 11.02 2.21 15.68
C VAL A 345 10.94 3.74 15.86
N SER A 346 12.00 4.46 15.49
CA SER A 346 12.06 5.92 15.65
C SER A 346 10.85 6.66 15.06
N GLU A 347 10.47 7.75 15.74
CA GLU A 347 9.37 8.62 15.33
C GLU A 347 9.57 9.21 13.92
N LEU A 348 10.81 9.44 13.50
CA LEU A 348 11.14 9.93 12.16
C LEU A 348 10.65 8.96 11.07
N GLU A 349 10.89 7.67 11.27
CA GLU A 349 10.49 6.62 10.34
C GLU A 349 8.98 6.42 10.29
N ILE A 350 8.34 6.46 11.47
CA ILE A 350 6.89 6.42 11.60
C ILE A 350 6.25 7.62 10.88
N MET A 351 6.84 8.82 10.99
CA MET A 351 6.39 10.00 10.26
C MET A 351 6.50 9.83 8.74
N GLY A 352 7.61 9.26 8.25
CA GLY A 352 7.77 8.96 6.82
C GLY A 352 6.67 8.04 6.29
N ALA A 353 6.28 7.02 7.05
CA ALA A 353 5.17 6.14 6.67
C ALA A 353 3.80 6.86 6.71
N LYS A 354 3.56 7.72 7.71
CA LYS A 354 2.35 8.56 7.76
C LYS A 354 2.24 9.52 6.57
N ALA A 355 3.36 10.10 6.13
CA ALA A 355 3.40 10.97 4.96
C ALA A 355 3.03 10.21 3.68
N ARG A 356 3.58 9.00 3.49
CA ARG A 356 3.22 8.12 2.37
C ARG A 356 1.75 7.71 2.38
N TYR A 357 1.22 7.35 3.56
CA TYR A 357 -0.21 7.08 3.75
C TYR A 357 -1.06 8.28 3.34
N LYS A 358 -0.73 9.48 3.82
CA LYS A 358 -1.47 10.70 3.51
C LYS A 358 -1.45 11.00 2.01
N LYS A 359 -0.28 10.94 1.36
CA LYS A 359 -0.15 11.14 -0.10
C LYS A 359 -1.03 10.17 -0.88
N THR A 360 -1.02 8.89 -0.49
CA THR A 360 -1.83 7.86 -1.15
C THR A 360 -3.33 8.11 -0.95
N MET A 361 -3.74 8.57 0.23
CA MET A 361 -5.12 8.96 0.51
C MET A 361 -5.55 10.17 -0.33
N ASP A 362 -4.71 11.19 -0.43
CA ASP A 362 -4.98 12.38 -1.23
C ASP A 362 -5.09 12.02 -2.72
N GLU A 363 -4.20 11.15 -3.22
CA GLU A 363 -4.28 10.58 -4.57
C GLU A 363 -5.56 9.77 -4.75
N TYR A 364 -5.93 8.91 -3.80
CA TYR A 364 -7.14 8.10 -3.84
C TYR A 364 -8.41 8.95 -3.97
N VAL A 365 -8.53 9.99 -3.16
CA VAL A 365 -9.67 10.91 -3.18
C VAL A 365 -9.71 11.66 -4.51
N LYS A 366 -8.58 12.22 -4.95
CA LYS A 366 -8.50 12.96 -6.21
C LYS A 366 -8.82 12.06 -7.40
N PHE A 367 -8.24 10.87 -7.45
CA PHE A 367 -8.45 9.88 -8.50
C PHE A 367 -9.91 9.43 -8.57
N SER A 368 -10.49 9.04 -7.42
CA SER A 368 -11.90 8.61 -7.37
C SER A 368 -12.84 9.71 -7.82
N LYS A 369 -12.58 10.97 -7.43
CA LYS A 369 -13.36 12.13 -7.89
C LYS A 369 -13.27 12.36 -9.39
N VAL A 370 -12.06 12.31 -9.99
CA VAL A 370 -11.88 12.48 -11.44
C VAL A 370 -12.58 11.37 -12.21
N MET A 371 -12.48 10.13 -11.73
CA MET A 371 -13.12 8.96 -12.34
C MET A 371 -14.61 8.82 -12.00
N LYS A 372 -15.19 9.76 -11.24
CA LYS A 372 -16.57 9.70 -10.73
C LYS A 372 -16.91 8.39 -10.00
N LEU A 373 -15.92 7.77 -9.34
CA LEU A 373 -16.10 6.54 -8.59
C LEU A 373 -16.42 6.82 -7.11
N PRO A 374 -17.30 6.02 -6.48
CA PRO A 374 -17.54 6.14 -5.05
C PRO A 374 -16.29 5.75 -4.25
N GLU A 375 -16.02 6.49 -3.18
CA GLU A 375 -14.97 6.13 -2.23
C GLU A 375 -15.43 4.97 -1.33
N GLN A 376 -14.62 3.92 -1.24
CA GLN A 376 -14.85 2.72 -0.44
C GLN A 376 -13.96 2.68 0.81
N ARG A 377 -14.05 3.72 1.63
CA ARG A 377 -13.18 3.89 2.81
C ARG A 377 -13.25 2.73 3.80
N ASP A 378 -14.39 2.06 3.90
CA ASP A 378 -14.53 0.89 4.76
C ASP A 378 -13.50 -0.19 4.43
N ARG A 379 -13.23 -0.44 3.15
CA ARG A 379 -12.20 -1.41 2.72
C ARG A 379 -10.81 -1.07 3.24
N ILE A 380 -10.52 0.21 3.52
CA ILE A 380 -9.25 0.67 4.08
C ILE A 380 -9.20 0.44 5.60
N TYR A 381 -10.33 0.60 6.29
CA TYR A 381 -10.42 0.62 7.76
C TYR A 381 -10.91 -0.68 8.40
N MET A 382 -11.26 -1.69 7.61
CA MET A 382 -11.64 -3.03 8.06
C MET A 382 -10.53 -3.81 8.77
N ASP A 383 -9.33 -3.25 8.92
CA ASP A 383 -8.20 -3.86 9.64
C ASP A 383 -8.21 -3.61 11.16
N GLY A 384 -9.24 -2.94 11.69
CA GLY A 384 -9.38 -2.67 13.13
C GLY A 384 -8.40 -1.62 13.69
N LEU A 385 -7.49 -1.07 12.87
CA LEU A 385 -6.42 -0.18 13.34
C LEU A 385 -6.87 1.27 13.64
N GLY A 386 -8.16 1.57 13.47
CA GLY A 386 -8.72 2.92 13.67
C GLY A 386 -8.19 3.95 12.65
N ARG A 387 -8.42 5.24 12.87
CA ARG A 387 -7.90 6.29 11.95
C ARG A 387 -6.44 6.64 12.26
N ILE A 388 -5.61 6.79 11.24
CA ILE A 388 -4.23 7.28 11.41
C ILE A 388 -4.25 8.79 11.62
N SER A 389 -3.78 9.24 12.79
CA SER A 389 -3.49 10.67 13.00
C SER A 389 -2.29 11.09 12.16
N THR A 390 -2.52 12.04 11.24
CA THR A 390 -1.50 12.67 10.40
C THR A 390 -0.89 13.91 11.04
N LYS A 391 -1.30 14.28 12.27
CA LYS A 391 -0.71 15.40 13.01
C LYS A 391 0.67 15.00 13.55
N VAL A 392 1.65 15.86 13.31
CA VAL A 392 3.03 15.73 13.83
C VAL A 392 3.12 16.47 15.16
N GLY A 393 3.69 15.85 16.19
CA GLY A 393 3.86 16.48 17.50
C GLY A 393 4.89 17.62 17.47
N LYS A 394 4.58 18.76 18.11
CA LYS A 394 5.48 19.95 18.22
C LYS A 394 6.88 19.60 18.75
N LYS A 395 7.00 18.59 19.62
CA LYS A 395 8.27 18.12 20.21
C LYS A 395 9.17 17.36 19.22
N ILE A 396 8.58 16.69 18.23
CA ILE A 396 9.34 15.98 17.17
C ILE A 396 9.81 16.96 16.11
N LEU A 397 8.97 17.95 15.76
CA LEU A 397 9.39 19.11 14.95
C LEU A 397 10.57 19.87 15.58
N SER A 398 10.73 19.82 16.91
CA SER A 398 11.88 20.44 17.60
C SER A 398 13.10 19.53 17.75
N SER A 399 12.96 18.20 17.65
CA SER A 399 14.07 17.23 17.60
C SER A 399 14.57 16.95 16.19
N MET A 400 13.75 17.22 15.16
CA MET A 400 14.15 17.38 13.76
C MET A 400 14.97 18.65 13.52
N LYS A 401 15.63 19.20 14.54
CA LYS A 401 16.64 20.24 14.35
C LYS A 401 17.75 19.62 13.50
N ILE A 402 17.65 19.83 12.19
CA ILE A 402 18.71 19.59 11.23
C ILE A 402 19.88 20.47 11.68
N SER A 403 20.76 19.89 12.49
CA SER A 403 21.99 20.50 12.93
C SER A 403 23.13 19.58 12.57
N ILE A 404 24.24 20.17 12.17
CA ILE A 404 25.44 19.43 11.78
C ILE A 404 25.86 18.52 12.94
N PRO A 405 26.07 17.21 12.72
CA PRO A 405 26.57 16.31 13.76
C PRO A 405 27.94 16.77 14.27
N LYS A 406 28.20 16.62 15.58
CA LYS A 406 29.46 17.05 16.20
C LYS A 406 30.70 16.46 15.51
N GLU A 407 30.63 15.20 15.10
CA GLU A 407 31.72 14.54 14.38
C GLU A 407 32.05 15.23 13.04
N VAL A 408 31.03 15.70 12.32
CA VAL A 408 31.21 16.44 11.07
C VAL A 408 31.80 17.82 11.35
N VAL A 409 31.36 18.50 12.42
CA VAL A 409 31.93 19.79 12.86
C VAL A 409 33.42 19.66 13.14
N GLU A 410 33.81 18.64 13.91
CA GLU A 410 35.20 18.37 14.28
C GLU A 410 36.07 18.00 13.08
N LYS A 411 35.62 17.05 12.25
CA LYS A 411 36.39 16.57 11.09
C LYS A 411 36.47 17.59 9.94
N ALA A 412 35.46 18.42 9.75
CA ALA A 412 35.49 19.52 8.79
C ALA A 412 36.20 20.78 9.33
N GLY A 413 36.62 20.77 10.61
CA GLY A 413 37.32 21.88 11.24
C GLY A 413 36.50 23.17 11.30
N LEU A 414 35.17 23.07 11.48
CA LEU A 414 34.29 24.23 11.51
C LEU A 414 34.50 25.00 12.82
N ASP A 415 34.81 26.30 12.73
CA ASP A 415 34.74 27.16 13.91
C ASP A 415 33.27 27.38 14.34
N LYS A 416 33.08 27.82 15.60
CA LYS A 416 31.74 28.06 16.17
C LYS A 416 30.91 29.09 15.38
N SER A 417 31.56 30.02 14.69
CA SER A 417 30.90 31.07 13.91
C SER A 417 30.32 30.50 12.61
N VAL A 418 31.13 29.72 11.89
CA VAL A 418 30.75 29.03 10.65
C VAL A 418 29.71 27.97 10.91
N GLU A 419 29.90 27.14 11.95
CA GLU A 419 28.91 26.15 12.39
C GLU A 419 27.55 26.82 12.65
N LYS A 420 27.54 27.95 13.36
CA LYS A 420 26.33 28.71 13.66
C LYS A 420 25.67 29.25 12.39
N LYS A 421 26.45 29.81 11.45
CA LYS A 421 25.94 30.31 10.17
C LYS A 421 25.26 29.21 9.35
N ILE A 422 25.91 28.04 9.21
CA ILE A 422 25.36 26.92 8.43
C ILE A 422 24.11 26.34 9.12
N ASN A 423 24.16 26.13 10.44
CA ASN A 423 22.99 25.68 11.20
C ASN A 423 21.81 26.66 11.12
N GLN A 424 22.07 27.98 11.06
CA GLN A 424 21.04 28.99 10.86
C GLN A 424 20.46 28.95 9.44
N ALA A 425 21.30 28.79 8.42
CA ALA A 425 20.88 28.65 7.03
C ALA A 425 19.94 27.46 6.83
N ILE A 426 20.35 26.28 7.31
CA ILE A 426 19.55 25.06 7.25
C ILE A 426 18.19 25.28 7.95
N LYS A 427 18.19 25.84 9.17
CA LYS A 427 16.95 26.13 9.92
C LYS A 427 16.04 27.12 9.22
N LYS A 428 16.61 28.12 8.53
CA LYS A 428 15.82 29.11 7.79
C LYS A 428 15.17 28.47 6.57
N LEU A 429 15.91 27.65 5.82
CA LEU A 429 15.37 26.89 4.70
C LEU A 429 14.27 25.91 5.12
N ASP A 430 14.45 25.17 6.22
CA ASP A 430 13.41 24.27 6.74
C ASP A 430 12.15 25.01 7.23
N LYS A 431 12.27 26.29 7.62
CA LYS A 431 11.09 27.13 7.91
C LYS A 431 10.38 27.59 6.64
N GLU A 432 11.11 27.82 5.56
CA GLU A 432 10.57 28.32 4.29
C GLU A 432 9.99 27.16 3.44
N TYR A 433 10.60 25.98 3.51
CA TYR A 433 10.27 24.82 2.67
C TYR A 433 10.17 23.55 3.51
N THR A 434 9.34 22.61 3.07
CA THR A 434 9.30 21.25 3.63
C THR A 434 10.45 20.48 3.02
N ILE A 435 11.50 20.19 3.80
CA ILE A 435 12.70 19.51 3.33
C ILE A 435 12.87 18.17 4.04
N TYR A 436 13.00 17.08 3.29
CA TYR A 436 13.32 15.76 3.84
C TYR A 436 14.79 15.44 3.59
N LEU A 437 15.61 15.66 4.62
CA LEU A 437 17.03 15.33 4.63
C LEU A 437 17.25 14.13 5.56
N ASP A 438 17.71 13.02 5.01
CA ASP A 438 17.88 11.74 5.71
C ASP A 438 19.21 11.69 6.47
N SER A 439 20.27 12.34 5.97
CA SER A 439 21.55 12.42 6.67
C SER A 439 22.34 13.71 6.39
N ILE A 440 23.13 14.11 7.38
CA ILE A 440 24.25 15.04 7.21
C ILE A 440 25.51 14.26 7.56
N GLU A 441 26.39 14.10 6.58
CA GLU A 441 27.62 13.33 6.69
C GLU A 441 28.81 14.19 6.27
N GLY A 442 30.02 13.67 6.40
CA GLY A 442 31.20 14.31 5.84
C GLY A 442 32.21 13.30 5.32
N GLY A 443 32.95 13.69 4.29
CA GLY A 443 33.89 12.83 3.59
C GLY A 443 34.93 13.63 2.81
N LYS A 444 35.98 12.94 2.32
CA LYS A 444 36.96 13.54 1.42
C LYS A 444 36.39 13.50 0.00
N LEU A 445 35.99 14.66 -0.54
CA LEU A 445 35.40 14.80 -1.87
C LEU A 445 36.38 15.47 -2.85
N GLY A 446 35.95 15.61 -4.11
CA GLY A 446 36.70 16.26 -5.18
C GLY A 446 37.19 17.67 -4.81
N ARG A 447 38.25 18.12 -5.49
CA ARG A 447 38.92 19.39 -5.18
C ARG A 447 38.07 20.57 -5.69
N GLY A 448 37.21 21.13 -4.85
CA GLY A 448 36.45 22.35 -5.18
C GLY A 448 35.00 22.36 -4.68
N ASP A 449 34.41 21.19 -4.44
CA ASP A 449 33.03 21.06 -4.00
C ASP A 449 32.93 21.35 -2.50
N LEU A 450 32.09 22.32 -2.12
CA LEU A 450 31.91 22.69 -0.71
C LEU A 450 31.03 21.68 0.01
N PHE A 451 29.89 21.41 -0.60
CA PHE A 451 28.92 20.44 -0.18
C PHE A 451 28.61 19.55 -1.38
N VAL A 452 28.17 18.33 -1.11
CA VAL A 452 27.53 17.50 -2.13
C VAL A 452 26.22 17.02 -1.56
N SER A 453 25.13 17.34 -2.23
CA SER A 453 23.83 16.76 -1.97
C SER A 453 23.37 15.87 -3.11
N GLY A 454 22.46 14.96 -2.78
CA GLY A 454 21.86 14.09 -3.77
C GLY A 454 21.18 12.90 -3.13
N ALA A 455 20.37 12.22 -3.94
CA ALA A 455 19.80 10.96 -3.49
C ALA A 455 20.78 9.80 -3.75
N TYR A 456 20.98 8.99 -2.73
CA TYR A 456 21.74 7.75 -2.82
C TYR A 456 20.86 6.57 -2.39
N LEU A 457 21.20 5.39 -2.88
CA LEU A 457 20.64 4.17 -2.34
C LEU A 457 21.51 3.78 -1.14
N ASP A 458 20.88 3.60 0.02
CA ASP A 458 21.57 2.96 1.13
C ASP A 458 21.84 1.48 0.83
N LYS A 459 22.54 0.82 1.75
CA LYS A 459 22.89 -0.61 1.64
C LYS A 459 21.66 -1.52 1.49
N ASP A 460 20.46 -1.01 1.78
CA ASP A 460 19.18 -1.70 1.72
C ASP A 460 18.35 -1.34 0.47
N GLY A 461 18.92 -0.55 -0.46
CA GLY A 461 18.25 -0.13 -1.69
C GLY A 461 17.14 0.90 -1.48
N MET A 462 17.13 1.60 -0.33
CA MET A 462 16.21 2.70 -0.07
C MET A 462 16.83 4.02 -0.54
N LEU A 463 16.04 4.81 -1.26
CA LEU A 463 16.43 6.15 -1.67
C LEU A 463 16.47 7.07 -0.44
N LYS A 464 17.66 7.62 -0.14
CA LYS A 464 17.91 8.61 0.92
C LYS A 464 18.50 9.86 0.33
N HIS A 465 18.23 11.01 0.94
CA HIS A 465 18.79 12.31 0.57
C HIS A 465 19.80 12.74 1.63
N GLY A 466 21.05 12.92 1.22
CA GLY A 466 22.13 13.32 2.12
C GLY A 466 22.69 14.68 1.76
N LEU A 467 23.30 15.33 2.76
CA LEU A 467 24.20 16.47 2.58
C LEU A 467 25.58 16.07 3.11
N VAL A 468 26.59 16.10 2.25
CA VAL A 468 27.95 15.69 2.59
C VAL A 468 28.87 16.90 2.66
N PHE A 469 29.55 17.08 3.78
CA PHE A 469 30.59 18.08 3.98
C PHE A 469 31.92 17.57 3.41
N ASN A 470 32.54 18.34 2.51
CA ASN A 470 33.87 18.05 2.02
C ASN A 470 34.95 18.38 3.08
N TYR A 471 35.65 17.38 3.59
CA TYR A 471 36.76 17.55 4.55
C TYR A 471 38.04 18.14 3.92
N ASN A 472 38.12 18.28 2.60
CA ASN A 472 39.27 18.89 1.92
C ASN A 472 39.17 20.43 1.82
N ILE A 473 38.10 21.04 2.36
CA ILE A 473 37.87 22.48 2.31
C ILE A 473 38.06 23.11 3.69
N ASP A 474 38.81 24.22 3.73
CA ASP A 474 38.83 25.10 4.90
C ASP A 474 37.62 26.04 4.85
N TYR A 475 36.52 25.62 5.48
CA TYR A 475 35.28 26.40 5.54
C TYR A 475 35.51 27.75 6.22
N ASN A 476 36.47 27.89 7.12
CA ASN A 476 36.68 29.17 7.82
C ASN A 476 37.23 30.26 6.90
N LYS A 477 37.80 29.89 5.74
CA LYS A 477 38.32 30.82 4.72
C LYS A 477 37.46 30.88 3.45
N PHE A 478 36.35 30.14 3.39
CA PHE A 478 35.60 29.99 2.15
C PHE A 478 34.69 31.19 1.83
N GLU A 479 34.34 32.01 2.81
CA GLU A 479 33.43 33.16 2.63
C GLU A 479 33.98 34.22 1.65
N SER A 480 35.31 34.42 1.60
CA SER A 480 35.95 35.30 0.61
C SER A 480 35.85 34.73 -0.81
N ARG A 481 35.99 33.40 -0.95
CA ARG A 481 35.84 32.70 -2.22
C ARG A 481 34.41 32.74 -2.74
N ILE A 482 33.42 32.56 -1.87
CA ILE A 482 31.98 32.71 -2.22
C ILE A 482 31.74 34.09 -2.86
N LYS A 483 32.19 35.16 -2.19
CA LYS A 483 32.02 36.54 -2.69
C LYS A 483 32.69 36.76 -4.04
N MET A 484 33.87 36.17 -4.25
CA MET A 484 34.58 36.22 -5.54
C MET A 484 33.84 35.45 -6.66
N LEU A 485 33.31 34.26 -6.36
CA LEU A 485 32.57 33.46 -7.34
C LEU A 485 31.25 34.16 -7.74
N TYR A 486 30.59 34.82 -6.80
CA TYR A 486 29.43 35.65 -7.07
C TYR A 486 29.78 36.89 -7.91
N SER A 487 30.82 37.65 -7.52
CA SER A 487 31.18 38.90 -8.21
C SER A 487 31.63 38.68 -9.66
N THR A 488 32.23 37.53 -9.96
CA THR A 488 32.60 37.12 -11.33
C THR A 488 31.42 36.54 -12.13
N GLY A 489 30.25 36.39 -11.51
CA GLY A 489 29.07 35.74 -12.07
C GLY A 489 29.24 34.24 -12.29
N TYR A 490 30.26 33.63 -11.66
CA TYR A 490 30.51 32.20 -11.81
C TYR A 490 29.46 31.36 -11.08
N MET A 491 29.10 31.74 -9.84
CA MET A 491 28.02 31.13 -9.04
C MET A 491 26.96 32.17 -8.69
N ALA A 492 25.73 31.73 -8.41
CA ALA A 492 24.63 32.56 -7.93
C ALA A 492 24.70 32.86 -6.42
N GLY A 493 25.40 32.03 -5.64
CA GLY A 493 25.43 32.16 -4.18
C GLY A 493 26.46 33.17 -3.67
N LYS A 494 26.05 34.02 -2.72
CA LYS A 494 26.88 35.06 -2.08
C LYS A 494 27.11 34.84 -0.58
N SER A 495 26.56 33.76 -0.02
CA SER A 495 26.67 33.39 1.38
C SER A 495 26.63 31.88 1.59
N TYR A 496 26.96 31.41 2.81
CA TYR A 496 26.70 30.01 3.20
C TYR A 496 25.22 29.63 3.07
N GLU A 497 24.32 30.57 3.33
CA GLU A 497 22.89 30.33 3.18
C GLU A 497 22.50 30.02 1.73
N ASP A 498 23.09 30.73 0.79
CA ASP A 498 22.82 30.51 -0.63
C ASP A 498 23.39 29.17 -1.11
N TYR A 499 24.59 28.80 -0.67
CA TYR A 499 25.18 27.52 -1.01
C TYR A 499 24.37 26.36 -0.42
N ILE A 500 23.91 26.46 0.83
CA ILE A 500 22.99 25.45 1.37
C ILE A 500 21.68 25.43 0.58
N ALA A 501 21.15 26.58 0.17
CA ALA A 501 19.93 26.62 -0.65
C ALA A 501 20.12 25.96 -2.02
N HIS A 502 21.28 26.15 -2.65
CA HIS A 502 21.68 25.45 -3.87
C HIS A 502 21.62 23.94 -3.64
N GLU A 503 22.30 23.42 -2.61
CA GLU A 503 22.30 21.98 -2.31
C GLU A 503 20.89 21.44 -2.00
N MET A 504 20.07 22.22 -1.29
CA MET A 504 18.69 21.80 -1.00
C MET A 504 17.83 21.75 -2.27
N ALA A 505 18.13 22.55 -3.30
CA ALA A 505 17.42 22.47 -4.58
C ALA A 505 17.72 21.17 -5.35
N HIS A 506 18.83 20.50 -5.09
CA HIS A 506 19.11 19.15 -5.58
C HIS A 506 18.36 18.06 -4.81
N ILE A 507 17.72 18.40 -3.68
CA ILE A 507 16.93 17.47 -2.85
C ILE A 507 15.43 17.71 -3.04
N ILE A 508 14.98 18.96 -2.91
CA ILE A 508 13.57 19.35 -2.86
C ILE A 508 12.70 18.70 -3.97
N PRO A 509 13.10 18.71 -5.26
CA PRO A 509 12.32 18.11 -6.34
C PRO A 509 12.10 16.60 -6.17
N PHE A 510 13.06 15.91 -5.57
CA PHE A 510 13.16 14.45 -5.53
C PHE A 510 12.56 13.82 -4.27
N GLN A 511 12.10 14.64 -3.33
CA GLN A 511 11.47 14.22 -2.08
C GLN A 511 10.23 13.32 -2.25
N ASN A 512 9.67 13.28 -3.47
CA ASN A 512 8.53 12.44 -3.83
C ASN A 512 8.92 11.13 -4.53
N CYS A 513 10.19 10.92 -4.87
CA CYS A 513 10.69 9.71 -5.52
C CYS A 513 10.75 8.56 -4.51
N VAL A 514 10.06 7.46 -4.82
CA VAL A 514 9.93 6.30 -3.91
C VAL A 514 10.84 5.16 -4.33
N THR A 515 11.18 5.09 -5.62
CA THR A 515 12.09 4.09 -6.18
C THR A 515 13.25 4.76 -6.91
N LYS A 516 14.35 4.02 -7.08
CA LYS A 516 15.48 4.47 -7.92
C LYS A 516 15.03 4.84 -9.34
N LYS A 517 14.10 4.07 -9.91
CA LYS A 517 13.53 4.33 -11.23
C LYS A 517 12.78 5.67 -11.31
N ASP A 518 12.00 6.01 -10.27
CA ASP A 518 11.30 7.30 -10.23
C ASP A 518 12.29 8.46 -10.11
N TYR A 519 13.33 8.27 -9.28
CA TYR A 519 14.42 9.23 -9.14
C TYR A 519 15.16 9.44 -10.45
N ASP A 520 15.56 8.37 -11.14
CA ASP A 520 16.28 8.45 -12.41
C ASP A 520 15.43 9.10 -13.50
N LYS A 521 14.15 8.75 -13.58
CA LYS A 521 13.22 9.39 -14.54
C LYS A 521 13.08 10.89 -14.30
N LEU A 522 12.89 11.30 -13.05
CA LEU A 522 12.78 12.73 -12.71
C LEU A 522 14.12 13.45 -12.89
N THR A 523 15.24 12.76 -12.62
CA THR A 523 16.59 13.27 -12.86
C THR A 523 16.78 13.57 -14.34
N ASP A 524 16.41 12.64 -15.22
CA ASP A 524 16.48 12.83 -16.68
C ASP A 524 15.56 13.96 -17.17
N GLU A 525 14.38 14.12 -16.57
CA GLU A 525 13.44 15.18 -16.91
C GLU A 525 14.00 16.56 -16.57
N ILE A 526 14.53 16.72 -15.35
CA ILE A 526 15.12 17.98 -14.90
C ILE A 526 16.43 18.25 -15.65
N TYR A 527 17.27 17.23 -15.87
CA TYR A 527 18.52 17.34 -16.62
C TYR A 527 18.31 17.94 -18.02
N LYS A 528 17.27 17.50 -18.74
CA LYS A 528 16.90 18.01 -20.08
C LYS A 528 16.34 19.43 -20.08
N SER A 529 15.98 19.97 -18.91
CA SER A 529 15.40 21.29 -18.74
C SER A 529 16.46 22.39 -18.52
N PHE A 530 17.61 22.27 -19.19
CA PHE A 530 18.69 23.25 -19.11
C PHE A 530 18.21 24.65 -19.54
N VAL A 531 18.59 25.67 -18.75
CA VAL A 531 18.29 27.08 -19.05
C VAL A 531 19.57 27.90 -18.93
N LYS A 532 19.96 28.55 -20.02
CA LYS A 532 21.17 29.38 -20.09
C LYS A 532 20.98 30.74 -19.42
N GLY A 533 22.07 31.33 -18.91
CA GLY A 533 22.14 32.72 -18.47
C GLY A 533 21.87 32.92 -16.98
N ILE A 534 21.95 31.86 -16.18
CA ILE A 534 21.73 31.90 -14.72
C ILE A 534 23.05 32.14 -13.99
N SER A 535 24.10 31.39 -14.34
CA SER A 535 25.47 31.58 -13.86
C SER A 535 26.45 30.94 -14.84
N LYS A 536 27.72 31.34 -14.83
CA LYS A 536 28.72 30.70 -15.73
C LYS A 536 28.93 29.23 -15.37
N TYR A 537 28.69 28.85 -14.12
CA TYR A 537 28.74 27.45 -13.68
C TYR A 537 27.63 26.63 -14.31
N ALA A 538 26.36 27.03 -14.15
CA ALA A 538 25.23 26.32 -14.77
C ALA A 538 25.39 26.24 -16.31
N ASP A 539 25.83 27.34 -16.94
CA ASP A 539 26.08 27.40 -18.38
C ASP A 539 27.22 26.48 -18.83
N LYS A 540 28.21 26.22 -17.97
CA LYS A 540 29.33 25.33 -18.27
C LYS A 540 28.92 23.87 -18.15
N GLU A 541 28.19 23.52 -17.09
CA GLU A 541 27.77 22.13 -16.82
C GLU A 541 26.73 21.62 -17.83
N HIS A 542 25.96 22.52 -18.45
CA HIS A 542 24.87 22.17 -19.38
C HIS A 542 23.86 21.18 -18.75
N ASP A 543 23.62 21.32 -17.44
CA ASP A 543 22.74 20.46 -16.66
C ASP A 543 21.54 21.27 -16.13
N GLY A 544 20.32 20.82 -16.44
CA GLY A 544 19.11 21.47 -15.95
C GLY A 544 18.91 21.40 -14.43
N ARG A 545 19.57 20.47 -13.73
CA ARG A 545 19.58 20.40 -12.25
C ARG A 545 20.38 21.56 -11.67
N GLU A 546 21.56 21.82 -12.22
CA GLU A 546 22.38 22.98 -11.84
C GLU A 546 21.71 24.30 -12.21
N SER A 547 21.03 24.33 -13.37
CA SER A 547 20.20 25.48 -13.77
C SER A 547 19.11 25.76 -12.73
N LEU A 548 18.38 24.73 -12.30
CA LEU A 548 17.33 24.86 -11.29
C LEU A 548 17.88 25.32 -9.94
N ALA A 549 19.00 24.74 -9.48
CA ALA A 549 19.60 25.07 -8.20
C ALA A 549 20.12 26.52 -8.15
N GLU A 550 20.84 26.96 -9.18
CA GLU A 550 21.34 28.32 -9.30
C GLU A 550 20.21 29.35 -9.46
N ALA A 551 19.15 28.99 -10.21
CA ALA A 551 17.98 29.85 -10.35
C ALA A 551 17.21 29.99 -9.04
N PHE A 552 17.09 28.91 -8.26
CA PHE A 552 16.47 28.94 -6.95
C PHE A 552 17.18 29.91 -6.00
N VAL A 553 18.51 29.90 -6.01
CA VAL A 553 19.31 30.86 -5.22
C VAL A 553 19.02 32.30 -5.62
N ARG A 554 19.04 32.63 -6.91
CA ARG A 554 18.71 33.97 -7.40
C ARG A 554 17.28 34.37 -7.05
N TYR A 555 16.32 33.45 -7.21
CA TYR A 555 14.92 33.65 -6.86
C TYR A 555 14.74 33.99 -5.38
N ARG A 556 15.39 33.25 -4.47
CA ARG A 556 15.37 33.55 -3.02
C ARG A 556 15.96 34.91 -2.69
N ASN A 557 16.96 35.34 -3.45
CA ASN A 557 17.61 36.64 -3.30
C ASN A 557 16.85 37.79 -3.98
N GLY A 558 15.70 37.53 -4.62
CA GLY A 558 14.93 38.54 -5.35
C GLY A 558 15.63 39.04 -6.62
N GLU A 559 16.59 38.27 -7.15
CA GLU A 559 17.36 38.62 -8.33
C GLU A 559 16.65 38.20 -9.62
N LYS A 560 16.99 38.86 -10.73
CA LYS A 560 16.41 38.54 -12.05
C LYS A 560 16.86 37.14 -12.50
N ILE A 561 15.89 36.36 -12.98
CA ILE A 561 16.08 35.03 -13.56
C ILE A 561 15.31 34.94 -14.89
N PRO A 562 15.70 34.04 -15.81
CA PRO A 562 14.91 33.71 -17.00
C PRO A 562 13.49 33.23 -16.63
N ASP A 563 12.52 33.46 -17.52
CA ASP A 563 11.12 33.06 -17.29
C ASP A 563 10.96 31.54 -17.28
N GLU A 564 11.76 30.84 -18.09
CA GLU A 564 11.84 29.37 -18.09
C GLU A 564 12.32 28.85 -16.74
N SER A 565 13.34 29.47 -16.15
CA SER A 565 13.81 29.12 -14.81
C SER A 565 12.74 29.33 -13.76
N ARG A 566 11.96 30.42 -13.86
CA ARG A 566 10.83 30.67 -12.95
C ARG A 566 9.78 29.55 -13.02
N LYS A 567 9.42 29.11 -14.23
CA LYS A 567 8.50 27.97 -14.43
C LYS A 567 9.02 26.68 -13.82
N LEU A 568 10.33 26.42 -13.91
CA LEU A 568 10.93 25.24 -13.26
C LEU A 568 10.86 25.33 -11.73
N ILE A 569 11.11 26.51 -11.15
CA ILE A 569 10.98 26.73 -9.70
C ILE A 569 9.51 26.55 -9.25
N GLU A 570 8.55 27.10 -10.00
CA GLU A 570 7.11 26.91 -9.75
C GLU A 570 6.68 25.45 -9.82
N LYS A 571 7.25 24.68 -10.74
CA LYS A 571 6.95 23.26 -10.94
C LYS A 571 7.58 22.36 -9.89
N TYR A 572 8.85 22.57 -9.54
CA TYR A 572 9.63 21.60 -8.76
C TYR A 572 9.95 22.03 -7.34
N ILE A 573 10.00 23.34 -7.03
CA ILE A 573 10.43 23.86 -5.74
C ILE A 573 9.26 24.46 -4.93
N LEU A 574 8.49 25.38 -5.51
CA LEU A 574 7.38 26.05 -4.79
C LEU A 574 6.29 25.12 -4.25
N PRO A 575 6.00 23.93 -4.82
CA PRO A 575 5.07 22.99 -4.21
C PRO A 575 5.46 22.58 -2.79
N TRP A 576 6.74 22.74 -2.42
CA TRP A 576 7.28 22.42 -1.11
C TRP A 576 7.35 23.62 -0.17
N ARG A 577 7.02 24.84 -0.63
CA ARG A 577 7.04 26.04 0.20
C ARG A 577 5.99 25.93 1.30
N ARG A 578 6.38 26.17 2.55
CA ARG A 578 5.46 26.19 3.69
C ARG A 578 4.57 27.43 3.60
N LYS A 579 3.27 27.25 3.83
CA LYS A 579 2.27 28.33 3.87
C LYS A 579 2.24 29.01 5.23
#